data_AF-A0A7X5N4J1-F1
#
_entry.id   AF-A0A7X5N4J1-F1
#
_cell.length_a   1.000
_cell.length_b   1.000
_cell.length_c   1.000
_cell.angle_alpha   90.00
_cell.angle_beta   90.00
_cell.angle_gamma   90.00
#
_symmetry.space_group_name_H-M   'P 1'
#
loop_
_entity.id
_entity.type
_entity.pdbx_description
1 polymer ?
#
loop_
_entity_poly.entity_id
_entity_poly.type
_entity_poly.pdbx_seq_one_letter_code
_entity_poly.pdbx_strand_id
1 'polypeptide(L)' 'KEKNMYGKQVLGIERSTFLLSPEGRVVQAWRKVKVAGHADAVLAALKAHARQ' A
#
# COMPACT_ATOMS: atom_id res chain seq x y z
N LYS A 1 -1.03 8.73 9.81
CA LYS A 1 -0.53 10.02 9.28
C LYS A 1 -1.39 11.15 9.84
N GLU A 2 -0.79 12.27 10.22
CA GLU A 2 -1.54 13.45 10.67
C GLU A 2 -2.45 13.94 9.53
N LYS A 3 -3.73 14.11 9.85
CA LYS A 3 -4.74 14.72 8.99
C LYS A 3 -5.23 15.97 9.71
N ASN A 4 -5.32 17.08 8.99
CA ASN A 4 -6.02 18.25 9.51
C ASN A 4 -7.52 18.06 9.23
N MET A 5 -8.30 17.79 10.27
CA MET A 5 -9.75 17.65 10.21
C MET A 5 -10.36 18.83 10.96
N TYR A 6 -10.95 19.76 10.22
CA TYR A 6 -11.67 20.91 10.79
C TYR A 6 -10.85 21.71 11.82
N GLY A 7 -9.59 22.02 11.49
CA GLY A 7 -8.69 22.78 12.36
C GLY A 7 -8.08 21.97 13.51
N LYS A 8 -8.35 20.67 13.60
CA LYS A 8 -7.74 19.75 14.56
C LYS A 8 -6.80 18.79 13.86
N GLN A 9 -5.61 18.60 14.43
CA GLN A 9 -4.71 17.53 14.00
C GLN A 9 -5.20 16.19 14.55
N VAL A 10 -5.55 15.27 13.65
CA VAL A 10 -6.06 13.94 13.98
C VAL A 10 -5.16 12.90 13.33
N LEU A 11 -4.76 11.89 14.10
CA LEU A 11 -4.03 10.74 13.59
C LEU A 11 -5.01 9.81 12.87
N GLY A 12 -4.87 9.69 11.56
CA GLY A 12 -5.70 8.82 10.73
C GLY A 12 -4.92 7.66 10.12
N ILE A 13 -5.62 6.56 9.87
CA ILE A 13 -5.13 5.47 9.03
C ILE A 13 -4.95 6.02 7.60
N GLU A 14 -3.80 5.70 7.00
CA GLU A 14 -3.51 5.92 5.59
C GLU A 14 -3.68 4.58 4.85
N ARG A 15 -4.59 4.54 3.87
CA ARG A 15 -4.82 3.34 3.07
C ARG A 15 -3.52 2.94 2.38
N SER A 16 -3.04 1.76 2.74
CA SER A 16 -1.74 1.24 2.31
C SER A 16 -1.88 -0.24 1.99
N THR A 17 -1.04 -0.74 1.10
CA THR A 17 -0.94 -2.16 0.74
C THR A 17 0.53 -2.52 0.73
N PHE A 18 0.86 -3.75 1.14
CA PHE A 18 2.23 -4.25 1.18
C PHE A 18 2.25 -5.63 0.54
N LEU A 19 3.32 -5.93 -0.20
CA LEU A 19 3.60 -7.26 -0.73
C LEU A 19 4.73 -7.86 0.09
N LEU A 20 4.47 -9.03 0.68
CA LEU A 20 5.44 -9.79 1.46
C LEU A 20 5.88 -11.02 0.67
N SER A 21 7.18 -11.30 0.67
CA SER A 21 7.76 -12.53 0.12
C SER A 21 7.49 -13.73 1.05
N PRO A 22 7.68 -14.97 0.56
CA PRO A 22 7.57 -16.19 1.38
C PRO A 22 8.49 -16.18 2.61
N GLU A 23 9.61 -15.47 2.56
CA GLU A 23 10.56 -15.31 3.67
C GLU A 23 10.13 -14.22 4.67
N GLY A 24 8.93 -13.66 4.51
CA GLY A 24 8.36 -12.63 5.39
C GLY A 24 8.93 -11.24 5.17
N ARG A 25 9.64 -10.98 4.07
CA ARG A 25 10.21 -9.65 3.76
C ARG A 25 9.24 -8.81 2.95
N VAL A 26 9.15 -7.52 3.26
CA VAL A 26 8.38 -6.57 2.44
C VAL A 26 9.17 -6.27 1.16
N VAL A 27 8.66 -6.75 0.03
CA VAL A 27 9.29 -6.54 -1.28
C VAL A 27 8.71 -5.34 -2.02
N GLN A 28 7.48 -4.93 -1.67
CA GLN A 28 6.86 -3.74 -2.24
C GLN A 28 5.85 -3.10 -1.27
N ALA A 29 5.71 -1.79 -1.35
CA ALA A 29 4.78 -1.01 -0.53
C ALA A 29 4.06 0.06 -1.35
N TRP A 30 2.75 0.17 -1.16
CA TRP A 30 1.92 1.25 -1.68
C TRP A 30 1.34 2.05 -0.51
N ARG A 31 1.58 3.36 -0.52
CA ARG A 31 1.07 4.33 0.46
C ARG A 31 0.16 5.33 -0.24
N LYS A 32 -0.77 5.93 0.50
CA LYS A 32 -1.83 6.81 -0.07
C LYS A 32 -2.54 6.19 -1.28
N VAL A 33 -2.95 4.93 -1.15
CA VAL A 33 -3.52 4.15 -2.24
C VAL A 33 -4.79 4.81 -2.80
N LYS A 34 -4.83 4.98 -4.13
CA LYS A 34 -6.06 5.25 -4.88
C LYS A 34 -6.74 3.93 -5.19
N VAL A 35 -8.06 3.83 -5.00
CA VAL A 35 -8.78 2.54 -5.11
C VAL A 35 -8.89 2.03 -6.55
N ALA A 36 -9.18 2.92 -7.49
CA ALA A 36 -9.38 2.55 -8.89
C ALA A 36 -8.09 1.93 -9.48
N GLY A 37 -8.21 0.71 -10.02
CA GLY A 37 -7.10 -0.03 -10.64
C GLY A 37 -6.05 -0.59 -9.67
N HIS A 38 -6.24 -0.44 -8.35
CA HIS A 38 -5.21 -0.85 -7.38
C HIS A 38 -5.00 -2.36 -7.33
N ALA A 39 -6.08 -3.14 -7.40
CA ALA A 39 -5.99 -4.60 -7.38
C ALA A 39 -5.18 -5.14 -8.57
N ASP A 40 -5.40 -4.58 -9.76
CA ASP A 40 -4.66 -4.97 -10.96
C ASP A 40 -3.17 -4.60 -10.86
N ALA A 41 -2.86 -3.42 -10.32
CA ALA A 41 -1.48 -2.99 -10.07
C ALA A 41 -0.76 -3.90 -9.07
N VAL A 42 -1.45 -4.32 -8.00
CA VAL A 42 -0.91 -5.26 -7.01
C VAL A 42 -0.70 -6.64 -7.63
N LEU A 43 -1.63 -7.14 -8.44
CA LEU A 43 -1.48 -8.42 -9.13
C LEU A 43 -0.32 -8.41 -10.13
N ALA A 44 -0.15 -7.32 -10.87
CA ALA A 44 0.96 -7.16 -11.80
C ALA A 44 2.31 -7.17 -11.07
N ALA A 45 2.41 -6.44 -9.96
CA ALA A 45 3.57 -6.43 -9.09
C ALA A 45 3.89 -7.82 -8.51
N LEU A 46 2.89 -8.54 -8.01
CA LEU A 46 3.05 -9.91 -7.52
C LEU A 46 3.64 -10.82 -8.60
N LYS A 47 3.09 -10.76 -9.83
CA LYS A 47 3.58 -11.56 -10.97
C LYS A 47 5.01 -11.18 -11.38
N ALA A 48 5.39 -9.92 -11.28
CA ALA A 48 6.75 -9.46 -11.58
C ALA A 48 7.76 -9.98 -10.54
N HIS A 49 7.40 -9.92 -9.25
CA HIS A 49 8.25 -10.42 -8.16
C HIS A 49 8.33 -11.96 -8.11
N ALA A 50 7.29 -12.68 -8.51
CA ALA A 50 7.29 -14.15 -8.54
C ALA A 50 8.16 -14.77 -9.65
N ARG A 51 8.66 -13.95 -10.58
CA ARG A 51 9.56 -14.37 -11.67
C ARG A 51 11.04 -14.10 -11.38
N GLN A 52 11.33 -13.45 -10.25
CA GLN A 52 12.69 -13.21 -9.73
C GLN A 52 13.06 -14.31 -8.75
#